data_AF-A0A7K6NL35-F1
#
_entry.id   AF-A0A7K6NL35-F1
#
_cell.length_a   1.000
_cell.length_b   1.000
_cell.length_c   1.000
_cell.angle_alpha   90.00
_cell.angle_beta   90.00
_cell.angle_gamma   90.00
#
_symmetry.space_group_name_H-M   'P 1'
#
loop_
_entity.id
_entity.type
_entity.pdbx_description
1 polymer ?
#
loop_
_entity_poly.entity_id
_entity_poly.type
_entity_poly.pdbx_seq_one_letter_code
_entity_poly.pdbx_strand_id
1 'polypeptide(L)'
;SLAEEQLRAERDSLRRELEALRAAGGPGGARQLSLGPDKMVIDLTDPNRPRFTLQELRDVLQERNQLKAQLLVVQEELQCYKSGIISQRKDQTEELEKEASGSSSKDSEEKTVIKRL
;
A
#
# COMPACT_ATOMS: atom_id res chain seq x y z
N SER A 1 26.60 -25.09 52.52
CA SER A 1 27.96 -25.37 51.99
C SER A 1 28.62 -24.06 51.60
N LEU A 2 29.95 -23.94 51.71
CA LEU A 2 30.70 -22.75 51.26
C LEU A 2 30.36 -22.35 49.82
N ALA A 3 30.10 -23.33 48.94
CA ALA A 3 29.68 -23.09 47.57
C ALA A 3 28.32 -22.36 47.46
N GLU A 4 27.37 -22.65 48.35
CA GLU A 4 26.07 -21.96 48.35
C GLU A 4 26.20 -20.51 48.82
N GLU A 5 27.13 -20.26 49.73
CA GLU A 5 27.43 -18.91 50.23
C GLU A 5 28.08 -18.06 49.14
N GLN A 6 29.02 -18.64 48.37
CA GLN A 6 29.62 -18.00 47.20
C GLN A 6 28.57 -17.65 46.15
N LEU A 7 27.67 -18.58 45.81
CA LEU A 7 26.59 -18.33 44.86
C LEU A 7 25.61 -17.24 45.33
N ARG A 8 25.32 -17.19 46.64
CA ARG A 8 24.49 -16.13 47.23
C ARG A 8 25.17 -14.76 47.09
N ALA A 9 26.48 -14.70 47.38
CA ALA A 9 27.27 -13.49 47.27
C ALA A 9 27.40 -13.01 45.81
N GLU A 10 27.63 -13.91 44.86
CA GLU A 10 27.64 -13.60 43.43
C GLU A 10 26.28 -13.07 42.96
N ARG A 11 25.19 -13.75 43.33
CA ARG A 11 23.83 -13.29 43.03
C ARG A 11 23.57 -11.89 43.56
N ASP A 12 24.02 -11.60 44.79
CA ASP A 12 23.87 -10.28 45.39
C ASP A 12 24.78 -9.24 44.73
N SER A 13 25.98 -9.62 44.27
CA SER A 13 26.85 -8.76 43.45
C SER A 13 26.20 -8.39 42.11
N LEU A 14 25.72 -9.39 41.38
CA LEU A 14 25.07 -9.22 40.08
C LEU A 14 23.78 -8.38 40.21
N ARG A 15 23.02 -8.56 41.30
CA ARG A 15 21.85 -7.69 41.59
C ARG A 15 22.25 -6.24 41.80
N ARG A 16 23.31 -5.98 42.58
CA ARG A 16 23.82 -4.62 42.79
C ARG A 16 24.32 -3.99 41.48
N GLU A 17 25.00 -4.76 40.63
CA GLU A 17 25.47 -4.29 39.32
C GLU A 17 24.31 -3.95 38.38
N LEU A 18 23.26 -4.77 38.33
CA LEU A 18 22.05 -4.48 37.55
C LEU A 18 21.30 -3.26 38.07
N GLU A 19 21.20 -3.11 39.39
CA GLU A 19 20.61 -1.92 40.02
C GLU A 19 21.43 -0.66 39.73
N ALA A 20 22.76 -0.76 39.74
CA ALA A 20 23.65 0.34 39.38
C ALA A 20 23.54 0.71 37.91
N LEU A 21 23.45 -0.26 36.98
CA LEU A 21 23.23 -0.01 35.56
C LEU A 21 21.85 0.64 35.31
N ARG A 22 20.83 0.21 36.05
CA ARG A 22 19.49 0.83 36.00
C ARG A 22 19.49 2.25 36.54
N ALA A 23 20.24 2.53 37.61
CA ALA A 23 20.34 3.86 38.20
C ALA A 23 21.25 4.82 37.40
N ALA A 24 22.29 4.27 36.75
CA ALA A 24 23.19 5.01 35.87
C ALA A 24 22.53 5.32 34.51
N GLY A 25 21.55 4.51 34.08
CA GLY A 25 20.60 4.92 33.06
C GLY A 25 19.77 6.09 33.60
N GLY A 26 20.15 7.32 33.21
CA GLY A 26 19.57 8.56 33.73
C GLY A 26 18.04 8.68 33.59
N PRO A 27 17.43 9.81 33.96
CA PRO A 27 15.96 9.97 34.07
C PRO A 27 15.14 9.78 32.76
N GLY A 28 15.77 9.42 31.64
CA GLY A 28 15.15 8.96 30.40
C GLY A 28 15.35 7.47 30.09
N GLY A 29 15.91 6.70 31.02
CA GLY A 29 16.07 5.24 30.98
C GLY A 29 14.70 4.59 31.06
N ALA A 30 14.12 4.40 29.87
CA ALA A 30 12.84 3.81 29.55
C ALA A 30 12.27 2.97 30.70
N ARG A 31 11.04 3.30 31.08
CA ARG A 31 10.10 2.47 31.85
C ARG A 31 10.15 1.03 31.31
N GLN A 32 11.10 0.26 31.82
CA GLN A 32 11.35 -1.11 31.41
C GLN A 32 10.29 -1.91 32.10
N LEU A 33 9.10 -1.92 31.50
CA LEU A 33 7.99 -2.76 31.91
C LEU A 33 8.51 -4.18 31.80
N SER A 34 8.96 -4.74 32.93
CA SER A 34 9.34 -6.13 33.08
C SER A 34 8.07 -6.94 32.96
N LEU A 35 7.58 -7.09 31.73
CA LEU A 35 6.56 -8.05 31.39
C LEU A 35 7.26 -9.41 31.43
N GLY A 36 6.58 -10.42 31.99
CA GLY A 36 7.17 -11.68 32.48
C GLY A 36 8.04 -12.50 31.50
N PRO A 37 8.45 -13.72 31.87
CA PRO A 37 9.59 -14.46 31.29
C PRO A 37 9.54 -14.74 29.78
N ASP A 38 8.42 -14.45 29.12
CA ASP A 38 8.16 -14.64 27.69
C ASP A 38 7.92 -13.31 26.94
N LYS A 39 8.25 -12.17 27.54
CA LYS A 39 8.14 -10.85 26.91
C LYS A 39 9.52 -10.25 26.74
N MET A 40 9.84 -9.84 25.51
CA MET A 40 11.06 -9.10 25.20
C MET A 40 11.13 -7.84 26.06
N VAL A 41 12.31 -7.56 26.58
CA VAL A 41 12.63 -6.30 27.22
C VAL A 41 12.69 -5.23 26.12
N ILE A 42 11.61 -4.47 25.97
CA ILE A 42 11.47 -3.47 24.91
C ILE A 42 12.06 -2.15 25.41
N ASP A 43 13.18 -1.73 24.80
CA ASP A 43 13.66 -0.36 24.96
C ASP A 43 12.71 0.61 24.24
N LEU A 44 12.08 1.50 24.99
CA LEU A 44 11.16 2.50 24.45
C LEU A 44 11.89 3.67 23.78
N THR A 45 13.21 3.78 23.97
CA THR A 45 14.06 4.86 23.46
C THR A 45 14.77 4.48 22.14
N ASP A 46 14.74 3.21 21.74
CA ASP A 46 15.39 2.74 20.51
C ASP A 46 14.76 3.41 19.25
N PRO A 47 15.53 4.18 18.47
CA PRO A 47 15.03 4.82 17.25
C PRO A 47 14.66 3.81 16.16
N ASN A 48 15.26 2.62 16.15
CA ASN A 48 14.97 1.55 15.20
C ASN A 48 13.84 0.62 15.67
N ARG A 49 13.29 0.85 16.85
CA ARG A 49 12.17 0.07 17.37
C ARG A 49 10.98 0.17 16.41
N PRO A 50 10.43 -0.96 15.93
CA PRO A 50 9.18 -0.96 15.17
C PRO A 50 8.07 -0.30 16.00
N ARG A 51 7.60 0.85 15.53
CA ARG A 51 6.49 1.60 16.17
C ARG A 51 5.12 1.13 15.73
N PHE A 52 5.08 0.33 14.66
CA PHE A 52 3.88 -0.27 14.11
C PHE A 52 3.78 -1.73 14.50
N THR A 53 2.56 -2.18 14.69
CA THR A 53 2.19 -3.59 14.68
C THR A 53 2.31 -4.15 13.25
N LEU A 54 2.43 -5.47 13.13
CA LEU A 54 2.46 -6.13 11.82
C LEU A 54 1.17 -5.88 11.01
N GLN A 55 0.03 -5.69 11.69
CA GLN A 55 -1.24 -5.43 11.03
C GLN A 55 -1.25 -4.03 10.41
N GLU A 56 -0.88 -3.00 11.16
CA GLU A 56 -0.78 -1.63 10.64
C GLU A 56 0.20 -1.55 9.47
N LEU A 57 1.33 -2.26 9.55
CA LEU A 57 2.28 -2.31 8.44
C LEU A 57 1.66 -2.95 7.18
N ARG A 58 0.88 -4.02 7.33
CA ARG A 58 0.16 -4.63 6.20
C ARG A 58 -0.85 -3.66 5.61
N ASP A 59 -1.64 -3.00 6.44
CA ASP A 59 -2.68 -2.07 6.01
C ASP A 59 -2.07 -0.91 5.21
N VAL A 60 -1.01 -0.28 5.75
CA VAL A 60 -0.29 0.82 5.07
C VAL A 60 0.34 0.37 3.75
N LEU A 61 0.90 -0.85 3.71
CA LEU A 61 1.48 -1.39 2.47
C LEU A 61 0.42 -1.68 1.41
N GLN A 62 -0.75 -2.19 1.82
CA GLN A 62 -1.87 -2.44 0.93
C GLN A 62 -2.44 -1.13 0.38
N GLU A 63 -2.66 -0.14 1.23
CA GLU A 63 -3.13 1.19 0.83
C GLU A 63 -2.14 1.84 -0.16
N ARG A 64 -0.84 1.79 0.14
CA ARG A 64 0.20 2.32 -0.77
C ARG A 64 0.18 1.62 -2.13
N ASN A 65 -0.04 0.30 -2.17
CA ASN A 65 -0.12 -0.43 -3.44
C ASN A 65 -1.39 -0.07 -4.22
N GLN A 66 -2.51 0.10 -3.53
CA GLN A 66 -3.77 0.52 -4.13
C GLN A 66 -3.66 1.91 -4.76
N LEU A 67 -3.10 2.88 -4.02
CA LEU A 67 -2.86 4.24 -4.53
C LEU A 67 -1.90 4.24 -5.72
N LYS A 68 -0.86 3.40 -5.69
CA LYS A 68 0.08 3.25 -6.81
C LYS A 68 -0.62 2.71 -8.07
N ALA A 69 -1.50 1.73 -7.93
CA ALA A 69 -2.28 1.20 -9.05
C ALA A 69 -3.23 2.24 -9.64
N GLN A 70 -3.95 2.98 -8.79
CA GLN A 70 -4.83 4.08 -9.23
C GLN A 70 -4.04 5.17 -9.96
N LEU A 71 -2.88 5.55 -9.42
CA LEU A 71 -2.01 6.54 -10.04
C LEU A 71 -1.54 6.09 -11.44
N LEU A 72 -1.18 4.82 -11.59
CA LEU A 72 -0.75 4.27 -12.87
C LEU A 72 -1.87 4.36 -13.92
N VAL A 73 -3.10 3.96 -13.56
CA VAL A 73 -4.27 4.05 -14.45
C VAL A 73 -4.52 5.50 -14.88
N VAL A 74 -4.53 6.45 -13.95
CA VAL A 74 -4.74 7.87 -14.26
C VAL A 74 -3.62 8.41 -15.16
N GLN A 75 -2.37 8.00 -14.94
CA GLN A 75 -1.25 8.40 -15.79
C GLN A 75 -1.38 7.83 -17.21
N GLU A 76 -1.80 6.57 -17.36
CA GLU A 76 -2.06 5.94 -18.65
C GLU A 76 -3.20 6.66 -19.39
N GLU A 77 -4.31 6.96 -18.72
CA GLU A 77 -5.42 7.73 -19.28
C GLU A 77 -4.96 9.11 -19.76
N LEU A 78 -4.25 9.87 -18.92
CA LEU A 78 -3.70 11.17 -19.28
C LEU A 78 -2.74 11.09 -20.48
N GLN A 79 -1.91 10.05 -20.55
CA GLN A 79 -1.06 9.83 -21.72
C GLN A 79 -1.88 9.57 -22.98
N CYS A 80 -2.93 8.75 -22.88
CA CYS A 80 -3.81 8.45 -24.00
C CYS A 80 -4.59 9.68 -24.51
N TYR A 81 -4.93 10.64 -23.64
CA TYR A 81 -5.47 11.93 -24.05
C TYR A 81 -4.41 12.79 -24.76
N LYS A 82 -3.20 12.88 -24.21
CA LYS A 82 -2.09 13.66 -24.81
C LYS A 82 -1.63 13.11 -26.16
N SER A 83 -1.65 11.79 -26.34
CA SER A 83 -1.26 11.13 -27.59
C SER A 83 -2.38 11.15 -28.65
N GLY A 84 -3.58 11.65 -28.31
CA GLY A 84 -4.71 11.70 -29.23
C GLY A 84 -5.42 10.36 -29.44
N ILE A 85 -4.95 9.26 -28.84
CA ILE A 85 -5.52 7.91 -28.98
C ILE A 85 -6.96 7.86 -28.45
N ILE A 86 -7.25 8.50 -27.31
CA ILE A 86 -8.62 8.55 -26.76
C ILE A 86 -9.46 9.63 -27.44
N SER A 87 -8.84 10.71 -27.96
CA SER A 87 -9.58 11.71 -28.75
C SER A 87 -10.18 11.06 -29.99
N GLN A 88 -9.41 10.21 -30.70
CA GLN A 88 -9.91 9.44 -31.85
C GLN A 88 -10.94 8.37 -31.47
N ARG A 89 -10.87 7.81 -30.26
CA ARG A 89 -11.78 6.73 -29.85
C ARG A 89 -13.19 7.27 -29.59
N LYS A 90 -13.34 8.44 -28.95
CA LYS A 90 -14.65 9.08 -28.76
C LYS A 90 -15.34 9.35 -30.10
N ASP A 91 -14.60 9.90 -31.07
CA ASP A 91 -15.11 10.16 -32.41
C ASP A 91 -15.56 8.86 -33.12
N GLN A 92 -14.82 7.75 -32.94
CA GLN A 92 -15.17 6.44 -33.51
C GLN A 92 -16.34 5.73 -32.82
N THR A 93 -16.49 5.86 -31.50
CA THR A 93 -17.68 5.32 -30.80
C THR A 93 -18.95 6.07 -31.17
N GLU A 94 -18.89 7.40 -31.32
CA GLU A 94 -20.07 8.17 -31.75
C GLU A 94 -20.47 7.89 -33.22
N GLU A 95 -19.53 7.61 -34.12
CA GLU A 95 -19.86 7.19 -35.49
C GLU A 95 -20.53 5.82 -35.56
N LEU A 96 -20.07 4.83 -34.78
CA LEU A 96 -20.66 3.48 -34.78
C LEU A 96 -22.10 3.46 -34.20
N GLU A 97 -22.41 4.36 -33.28
CA GLU A 97 -23.75 4.53 -32.71
C GLU A 97 -24.72 5.23 -33.69
N LYS A 98 -24.19 6.10 -34.55
CA LYS A 98 -24.97 6.83 -35.57
C LYS A 98 -25.21 5.99 -36.83
N GLU A 99 -24.27 5.13 -37.22
CA GLU A 99 -24.39 4.19 -38.35
C GLU A 99 -25.40 3.06 -38.07
N ALA A 100 -25.59 2.65 -36.81
CA ALA A 100 -26.58 1.63 -36.44
C ALA A 100 -28.04 2.13 -36.48
N SER A 101 -28.27 3.44 -36.54
CA SER A 101 -29.62 4.04 -36.47
C SER A 101 -30.08 4.75 -37.74
N GLY A 102 -29.26 4.86 -38.80
CA GLY A 102 -29.60 5.70 -39.94
C GLY A 102 -29.08 5.25 -41.31
N SER A 103 -29.61 4.17 -41.90
CA SER A 103 -29.76 4.12 -43.37
C SER A 103 -30.63 2.96 -43.87
N SER A 104 -31.96 3.13 -43.82
CA SER A 104 -32.90 2.35 -44.64
C SER A 104 -33.70 3.29 -45.54
N SER A 105 -33.06 3.89 -46.54
CA SER A 105 -33.75 4.51 -47.68
C SER A 105 -32.74 4.87 -48.77
N LYS A 106 -32.66 4.04 -49.80
CA LYS A 106 -32.17 4.45 -51.12
C LYS A 106 -33.15 3.91 -52.16
N ASP A 107 -34.07 4.80 -52.48
CA ASP A 107 -34.95 4.78 -53.62
C ASP A 107 -34.14 4.66 -54.91
N SER A 108 -34.47 3.68 -55.76
CA SER A 108 -33.82 3.42 -57.04
C SER A 108 -34.84 3.63 -58.15
N GLU A 109 -34.81 4.80 -58.78
CA GLU A 109 -35.59 5.11 -59.97
C GLU A 109 -35.04 4.35 -61.19
N GLU A 110 -35.77 3.32 -61.62
CA GLU A 110 -35.50 2.54 -62.83
C GLU A 110 -36.21 3.18 -64.05
N LYS A 111 -35.45 3.64 -65.05
CA LYS A 111 -36.00 4.25 -66.28
C LYS A 111 -36.31 3.17 -67.33
N THR A 112 -37.60 2.96 -67.62
CA THR A 112 -38.10 2.07 -68.69
C THR A 112 -38.12 2.77 -70.06
N VAL A 113 -37.42 2.21 -71.05
CA VAL A 113 -37.44 2.65 -72.46
C VAL A 113 -38.28 1.66 -73.27
N ILE A 114 -39.49 2.06 -73.66
CA ILE A 114 -40.38 1.26 -74.52
C ILE A 114 -40.16 1.70 -75.98
N LYS A 115 -39.66 0.77 -76.80
CA LYS A 115 -39.46 0.93 -78.25
C LYS A 115 -40.78 0.64 -78.97
N ARG A 116 -41.36 1.64 -79.64
CA ARG A 116 -42.55 1.44 -80.50
C ARG A 116 -42.14 0.69 -81.77
N LEU A 117 -42.92 -0.35 -82.09
CA LEU A 117 -42.99 -1.00 -83.40
C LEU A 117 -44.07 -0.34 -84.24
#